data_AF-D1PFY9-F1
#
_entry.id   AF-D1PFY9-F1
#
_cell.length_a   1.000
_cell.length_b   1.000
_cell.length_c   1.000
_cell.angle_alpha   90.00
_cell.angle_beta   90.00
_cell.angle_gamma   90.00
#
_symmetry.space_group_name_H-M   'P 1'
#
loop_
_entity.id
_entity.type
_entity.pdbx_description
1 polymer ?
#
loop_
_entity_poly.entity_id
_entity_poly.type
_entity_poly.pdbx_seq_one_letter_code
_entity_poly.pdbx_strand_id
1 'polypeptide(L)' 'MKIAEIKNIETKELVEKLEAAVDALNKKKINHNVTPLENPSEIKVARRDIARMKTELRQRELNK' A
#
# COMPACT_ATOMS: atom_id res chain seq x y z
N MET A 1 -2.53 -2.94 7.29
CA MET A 1 -1.94 -1.95 8.21
C MET A 1 -3.01 -1.21 9.01
N LYS A 2 -2.77 -0.91 10.28
CA LYS A 2 -3.65 -0.01 11.06
C LYS A 2 -3.21 1.45 10.84
N ILE A 3 -4.17 2.37 10.82
CA ILE A 3 -3.90 3.80 10.57
C ILE A 3 -2.94 4.39 11.62
N ALA A 4 -3.00 3.90 12.86
CA ALA A 4 -2.10 4.34 13.93
C ALA A 4 -0.61 4.08 13.61
N GLU A 5 -0.29 2.95 12.96
CA GLU A 5 1.08 2.62 12.55
C GLU A 5 1.53 3.53 11.42
N ILE A 6 0.64 3.85 10.47
CA ILE A 6 0.93 4.71 9.32
C ILE A 6 1.22 6.15 9.76
N LYS A 7 0.53 6.64 10.81
CA LYS A 7 0.75 7.98 11.36
C LYS A 7 2.10 8.15 12.06
N ASN A 8 2.63 7.09 12.65
CA ASN A 8 3.92 7.12 13.35
C ASN A 8 5.14 7.04 12.41
N ILE A 9 4.93 6.74 11.13
CA ILE A 9 6.01 6.63 10.14
C ILE A 9 6.35 8.01 9.59
N GLU A 10 7.64 8.29 9.41
CA GLU A 10 8.13 9.53 8.82
C GLU A 10 7.71 9.64 7.34
N THR A 11 7.58 10.87 6.81
CA THR A 11 7.09 11.06 5.42
C THR A 11 7.96 10.37 4.38
N LYS A 12 9.29 10.34 4.57
CA LYS A 12 10.23 9.68 3.66
C LYS A 12 10.07 8.16 3.67
N GLU A 13 10.05 7.53 4.84
CA GLU A 13 9.79 6.09 4.97
C GLU A 13 8.41 5.68 4.42
N LEU A 14 7.41 6.54 4.56
CA LEU A 14 6.06 6.27 4.06
C LEU A 14 6.03 6.22 2.51
N VAL A 15 6.83 7.06 1.84
CA VAL A 15 6.98 7.05 0.39
C VAL A 15 7.70 5.79 -0.08
N GLU A 16 8.81 5.42 0.56
CA GLU A 16 9.55 4.20 0.22
C GLU A 16 8.69 2.93 0.40
N LYS A 17 7.93 2.85 1.50
CA LYS A 17 6.98 1.75 1.74
C LYS A 17 5.85 1.73 0.71
N LEU A 18 5.39 2.90 0.26
CA LEU A 18 4.37 3.01 -0.78
C LEU A 18 4.89 2.42 -2.10
N GLU A 19 6.09 2.80 -2.52
CA GLU A 19 6.70 2.29 -3.77
C GLU A 19 6.89 0.78 -3.71
N ALA A 20 7.48 0.26 -2.63
CA ALA A 20 7.65 -1.18 -2.43
C ALA A 20 6.32 -1.93 -2.44
N ALA A 21 5.27 -1.37 -1.83
CA ALA A 21 3.93 -1.97 -1.81
C ALA A 21 3.26 -1.96 -3.20
N VAL A 22 3.47 -0.91 -4.00
CA VAL A 22 2.97 -0.82 -5.39
C VAL A 22 3.66 -1.86 -6.27
N ASP A 23 4.97 -2.02 -6.14
CA ASP A 23 5.72 -3.04 -6.89
C ASP A 23 5.31 -4.45 -6.50
N ALA A 24 5.11 -4.71 -5.20
CA ALA A 24 4.58 -5.97 -4.72
C ALA A 24 3.17 -6.26 -5.26
N LEU A 25 2.30 -5.24 -5.35
CA LEU A 25 0.97 -5.37 -5.93
C LEU A 25 1.05 -5.72 -7.43
N ASN A 26 1.92 -5.06 -8.18
CA ASN A 26 2.11 -5.31 -9.61
C ASN A 26 2.61 -6.74 -9.86
N LYS A 27 3.62 -7.19 -9.11
CA LYS A 27 4.08 -8.58 -9.14
C LYS A 27 2.97 -9.56 -8.79
N LYS A 28 2.19 -9.31 -7.74
CA LYS A 28 1.04 -10.15 -7.36
C LYS A 28 -0.03 -10.22 -8.45
N LYS A 29 -0.32 -9.12 -9.16
CA LYS A 29 -1.27 -9.11 -10.29
C LYS A 29 -0.78 -9.96 -11.45
N ILE A 30 0.50 -9.84 -11.80
CA ILE A 30 1.11 -10.64 -12.88
C ILE A 30 1.06 -12.12 -12.50
N ASN A 31 1.49 -12.46 -11.28
CA ASN A 31 1.45 -13.83 -10.77
C ASN A 31 0.02 -14.38 -10.74
N HIS A 32 -0.98 -13.58 -10.34
CA HIS A 32 -2.38 -13.97 -10.35
C HIS A 32 -2.93 -14.29 -11.74
N ASN A 33 -2.46 -13.56 -12.75
CA ASN A 33 -2.87 -13.75 -14.13
C ASN A 33 -2.24 -15.02 -14.74
N VAL A 34 -1.02 -15.35 -14.33
CA VAL A 34 -0.30 -16.55 -14.78
C VAL A 34 -0.78 -17.80 -14.02
N THR A 35 -1.08 -17.67 -12.73
CA THR A 35 -1.55 -18.76 -11.88
C THR A 35 -2.63 -18.23 -10.94
N PRO A 36 -3.84 -18.81 -10.92
CA PRO A 36 -4.88 -18.41 -9.98
C PRO A 36 -4.31 -18.46 -8.56
N LEU A 37 -4.40 -17.34 -7.82
CA LEU A 37 -3.96 -17.33 -6.43
C LEU A 37 -5.00 -18.07 -5.60
N GLU A 38 -4.53 -18.86 -4.63
CA GLU A 38 -5.39 -19.48 -3.62
C GLU A 38 -6.23 -18.47 -2.84
N ASN A 39 -5.73 -17.23 -2.66
CA ASN A 39 -6.45 -16.19 -1.95
C ASN A 39 -6.43 -14.82 -2.65
N PRO A 40 -7.39 -14.55 -3.56
CA PRO A 40 -7.52 -13.25 -4.24
C PRO A 40 -7.78 -12.08 -3.27
N SER A 41 -8.23 -12.36 -2.04
CA SER A 41 -8.51 -11.34 -1.03
C SER A 41 -7.25 -10.57 -0.60
N GLU A 42 -6.06 -11.16 -0.73
CA GLU A 42 -4.81 -10.47 -0.42
C GLU A 42 -4.56 -9.26 -1.33
N ILE A 43 -4.94 -9.34 -2.60
CA ILE A 43 -4.82 -8.23 -3.55
C ILE A 43 -5.70 -7.06 -3.09
N LYS A 44 -6.88 -7.36 -2.56
CA LYS A 44 -7.81 -6.37 -1.99
C LYS A 44 -7.24 -5.73 -0.73
N VAL A 45 -6.62 -6.51 0.15
CA VAL A 45 -5.96 -5.99 1.37
C VAL A 45 -4.78 -5.08 1.01
N ALA A 46 -3.91 -5.52 0.10
CA ALA A 46 -2.76 -4.73 -0.38
C ALA A 46 -3.20 -3.39 -0.99
N ARG A 47 -4.25 -3.39 -1.83
CA ARG A 47 -4.85 -2.17 -2.37
C ARG A 47 -5.34 -1.21 -1.28
N ARG A 48 -5.99 -1.74 -0.24
CA ARG A 48 -6.52 -0.93 0.86
C ARG A 48 -5.40 -0.31 1.67
N ASP A 49 -4.31 -1.03 1.89
CA ASP A 49 -3.14 -0.50 2.61
C ASP A 49 -2.42 0.58 1.79
N ILE A 50 -2.25 0.41 0.48
CA ILE A 50 -1.73 1.45 -0.42
C ILE A 50 -2.60 2.72 -0.36
N ALA A 51 -3.92 2.56 -0.41
CA ALA A 51 -4.84 3.70 -0.34
C ALA A 51 -4.68 4.47 0.98
N ARG A 52 -4.58 3.77 2.12
CA ARG A 52 -4.37 4.41 3.44
C ARG A 52 -3.06 5.19 3.49
N MET A 53 -1.97 4.65 2.94
CA MET A 53 -0.67 5.34 2.88
C MET A 53 -0.75 6.62 2.02
N LYS A 54 -1.42 6.56 0.86
CA LYS A 54 -1.65 7.74 0.02
C LYS A 54 -2.51 8.81 0.70
N THR A 55 -3.57 8.42 1.40
CA THR A 55 -4.44 9.35 2.13
C THR A 55 -3.66 10.10 3.21
N GLU A 56 -2.82 9.41 3.97
CA GLU A 56 -2.00 10.06 5.00
C GLU A 56 -0.98 11.02 4.38
N LEU A 57 -0.29 10.64 3.29
CA LEU A 57 0.61 11.54 2.57
C LEU A 57 -0.13 12.82 2.13
N ARG A 58 -1.31 12.66 1.52
CA ARG A 58 -2.12 13.81 1.10
C ARG A 58 -2.59 14.68 2.27
N GLN A 59 -2.95 14.06 3.39
CA GLN A 59 -3.34 14.78 4.61
C GLN A 59 -2.16 15.59 5.17
N ARG A 60 -0.94 15.06 5.13
CA ARG A 60 0.27 15.78 5.55
C ARG A 60 0.63 16.92 4.62
N GLU A 61 0.40 16.77 3.32
CA GLU A 61 0.57 17.85 2.34
C GLU A 61 -0.41 19.00 2.54
N LEU A 62 -1.67 18.71 2.88
CA LEU A 62 -2.72 19.71 3.07
C LEU A 62 -2.64 20.45 4.41
N ASN A 63 -2.02 19.85 5.43
CA ASN A 63 -1.80 20.46 6.75
C ASN A 63 -0.50 21.27 6.82
N LYS A 64 0.15 21.49 5.68
CA LYS A 64 1.38 22.27 5.54
C LYS A 64 1.08 23.59 4.85
#